data_AF-A0A7Y2NU22-F1
#
_entry.id   AF-A0A7Y2NU22-F1
#
_cell.length_a   1.000
_cell.length_b   1.000
_cell.length_c   1.000
_cell.angle_alpha   90.00
_cell.angle_beta   90.00
_cell.angle_gamma   90.00
#
_symmetry.space_group_name_H-M   'P 1'
#
loop_
_entity.id
_entity.type
_entity.pdbx_description
1 polymer ?
#
loop_
_entity_poly.entity_id
_entity_poly.type
_entity_poly.pdbx_seq_one_letter_code
_entity_poly.pdbx_strand_id
1 'polypeptide(L)'
;PEAEVTATSDFCRYAGFRYKGPAMSVQPHPEFDRDAVDLLLTARAPGLVPDEMIAEAEANKGKGDDNDAMADRVAAFFKENRHG
;
A
#
# COMPACT_ATOMS: atom_id res chain seq x y z
N PRO A 1 -13.63 -14.12 15.55
CA PRO A 1 -13.02 -14.46 14.24
C PRO A 1 -13.90 -13.92 13.11
N GLU A 2 -13.82 -12.61 12.87
CA GLU A 2 -14.60 -11.90 11.86
C GLU A 2 -13.71 -10.81 11.28
N ALA A 3 -13.25 -11.00 10.05
CA ALA A 3 -12.53 -10.00 9.27
C ALA A 3 -13.30 -9.75 7.97
N GLU A 4 -13.47 -8.49 7.60
CA GLU A 4 -14.19 -8.06 6.40
C GLU A 4 -13.20 -7.50 5.39
N VAL A 5 -13.24 -8.01 4.17
CA VAL A 5 -12.38 -7.53 3.08
C VAL A 5 -12.85 -6.15 2.64
N THR A 6 -11.93 -5.19 2.63
CA THR A 6 -12.20 -3.78 2.27
C THR A 6 -11.49 -3.37 0.98
N ALA A 7 -10.50 -4.13 0.52
CA ALA A 7 -9.81 -3.87 -0.74
C ALA A 7 -9.33 -5.17 -1.41
N THR A 8 -9.36 -5.19 -2.74
CA THR A 8 -8.87 -6.28 -3.59
C THR A 8 -8.19 -5.70 -4.83
N SER A 9 -7.28 -6.45 -5.44
CA SER A 9 -6.71 -6.18 -6.78
C SER A 9 -6.64 -7.47 -7.60
N ASP A 10 -6.35 -7.36 -8.89
CA ASP A 10 -6.28 -8.50 -9.82
C ASP A 10 -5.27 -9.58 -9.38
N PHE A 11 -4.22 -9.18 -8.65
CA PHE A 11 -3.18 -10.06 -8.12
C PHE A 11 -3.25 -10.29 -6.61
N CYS A 12 -4.12 -9.58 -5.88
CA CYS A 12 -4.26 -9.71 -4.42
C CYS A 12 -5.72 -9.70 -3.97
N ARG A 13 -6.23 -10.89 -3.60
CA ARG A 13 -7.59 -11.05 -3.05
C ARG A 13 -7.80 -10.34 -1.71
N TYR A 14 -6.75 -10.17 -0.91
CA TYR A 14 -6.81 -9.60 0.45
C TYR A 14 -5.92 -8.36 0.55
N ALA A 15 -6.13 -7.38 -0.32
CA ALA A 15 -5.34 -6.15 -0.35
C ALA A 15 -5.64 -5.22 0.83
N GLY A 16 -6.80 -5.39 1.48
CA GLY A 16 -7.13 -4.72 2.73
C GLY A 16 -8.31 -5.37 3.41
N PHE A 17 -8.31 -5.36 4.74
CA PHE A 17 -9.40 -5.90 5.55
C PHE A 17 -9.44 -5.28 6.94
N ARG A 18 -10.63 -5.25 7.54
CA ARG A 18 -10.85 -4.79 8.92
C ARG A 18 -11.29 -5.93 9.81
N TYR A 19 -10.94 -5.83 11.09
CA TYR A 19 -11.38 -6.76 12.13
C TYR A 19 -12.42 -6.09 13.03
N LYS A 20 -12.98 -6.85 13.96
CA LYS A 20 -13.77 -6.27 15.06
C LYS A 20 -12.90 -5.31 15.91
N GLY A 21 -13.38 -4.09 16.13
CA GLY A 21 -12.68 -3.03 16.88
C GLY A 21 -11.82 -2.14 15.99
N PRO A 22 -10.98 -1.26 16.58
CA PRO A 22 -10.12 -0.33 15.84
C PRO A 22 -8.87 -1.05 15.27
N ALA A 23 -9.08 -2.11 14.50
CA ALA A 23 -8.02 -2.87 13.87
C ALA A 23 -8.30 -3.08 12.37
N MET A 24 -7.34 -2.70 11.53
CA MET A 24 -7.36 -2.92 10.09
C MET A 24 -5.97 -3.31 9.59
N SER A 25 -5.92 -3.97 8.43
CA SER A 25 -4.72 -4.33 7.70
C SER A 25 -4.84 -3.84 6.27
N VAL A 26 -3.73 -3.34 5.71
CA VAL A 26 -3.57 -2.99 4.30
C VAL A 26 -2.29 -3.63 3.79
N GLN A 27 -2.37 -4.24 2.62
CA GLN A 27 -1.22 -4.79 1.90
C GLN A 27 -0.45 -3.75 1.08
N PRO A 28 -1.06 -2.73 0.43
CA PRO A 28 -0.26 -1.71 -0.24
C PRO A 28 0.63 -0.98 0.78
N HIS A 29 1.71 -0.38 0.30
CA HIS A 29 2.69 0.33 1.11
C HIS A 29 2.50 1.86 0.99
N PRO A 30 1.47 2.47 1.60
CA PRO A 30 1.27 3.93 1.58
C PRO A 30 2.33 4.69 2.38
N GLU A 31 3.24 3.98 3.06
CA GLU A 31 4.42 4.53 3.70
C GLU A 31 5.60 4.71 2.75
N PHE A 32 5.55 4.14 1.53
CA PHE A 32 6.61 4.33 0.55
C PHE A 32 6.40 5.62 -0.21
N ASP A 33 7.42 6.47 -0.18
CA ASP A 33 7.55 7.61 -1.06
C ASP A 33 8.46 7.27 -2.25
N ARG A 34 8.71 8.28 -3.11
CA ARG A 34 9.59 8.14 -4.28
C ARG A 34 10.99 7.66 -3.90
N ASP A 35 11.54 8.16 -2.80
CA ASP A 35 12.91 7.84 -2.38
C ASP A 35 13.00 6.37 -1.92
N ALA A 36 11.98 5.87 -1.21
CA ALA A 36 11.88 4.47 -0.83
C ALA A 36 11.79 3.54 -2.06
N VAL A 37 11.00 3.90 -3.06
CA VAL A 37 10.89 3.12 -4.31
C VAL A 37 12.20 3.16 -5.09
N ASP A 38 12.86 4.31 -5.17
CA ASP A 38 14.16 4.47 -5.83
C ASP A 38 15.26 3.62 -5.16
N LEU A 39 15.24 3.56 -3.83
CA LEU A 39 16.14 2.68 -3.08
C LEU A 39 15.89 1.21 -3.44
N LEU A 40 14.64 0.77 -3.55
CA LEU A 40 14.32 -0.60 -3.92
C LEU A 40 14.73 -0.93 -5.35
N LEU A 41 14.48 -0.02 -6.29
CA LEU A 41 14.88 -0.16 -7.69
C LEU A 41 16.39 -0.30 -7.86
N THR A 42 17.17 0.45 -7.07
CA THR A 42 18.63 0.46 -7.21
C THR A 42 19.33 -0.62 -6.39
N ALA A 43 18.89 -0.86 -5.15
CA ALA A 43 19.59 -1.73 -4.21
C ALA A 43 19.10 -3.19 -4.23
N ARG A 44 17.88 -3.45 -4.72
CA ARG A 44 17.24 -4.77 -4.59
C ARG A 44 16.66 -5.34 -5.87
N ALA A 45 16.09 -4.51 -6.74
CA ALA A 45 15.41 -5.01 -7.94
C ALA A 45 16.33 -5.75 -8.95
N PRO A 46 17.59 -5.33 -9.21
CA PRO A 46 18.41 -5.95 -10.26
C PRO A 46 18.65 -7.44 -10.00
N GLY A 47 18.31 -8.29 -10.98
CA GLY A 47 18.46 -9.75 -10.89
C GLY A 47 17.39 -10.47 -10.06
N LEU A 48 16.43 -9.76 -9.47
CA LEU A 48 15.31 -10.33 -8.70
C LEU A 48 13.93 -10.02 -9.29
N VAL A 49 13.76 -8.84 -9.87
CA VAL A 49 12.52 -8.36 -10.49
C VAL A 49 12.68 -8.38 -12.01
N PRO A 50 11.67 -8.79 -12.80
CA PRO A 50 11.75 -8.74 -14.26
C PRO A 50 12.08 -7.34 -14.79
N ASP A 51 12.95 -7.26 -15.80
CA ASP A 51 13.47 -5.99 -16.33
C ASP A 51 12.35 -5.07 -16.84
N GLU A 52 11.28 -5.63 -17.41
CA GLU A 52 10.12 -4.87 -17.86
C GLU A 52 9.38 -4.16 -16.73
N MET A 53 9.28 -4.80 -15.54
CA MET A 53 8.66 -4.19 -14.36
C MET A 53 9.56 -3.10 -13.78
N ILE A 54 10.88 -3.29 -13.82
CA ILE A 54 11.85 -2.26 -13.42
C ILE A 54 11.71 -1.04 -14.33
N ALA A 55 11.71 -1.24 -15.65
CA ALA A 55 11.57 -0.16 -16.62
C ALA A 55 10.22 0.58 -16.49
N GLU A 56 9.13 -0.14 -16.23
CA GLU A 56 7.82 0.48 -15.96
C GLU A 56 7.85 1.33 -14.69
N ALA A 57 8.42 0.81 -13.60
CA ALA A 57 8.55 1.55 -12.36
C ALA A 57 9.42 2.81 -12.53
N GLU A 58 10.52 2.73 -13.30
CA GLU A 58 11.35 3.88 -13.64
C GLU A 58 10.58 4.94 -14.45
N ALA A 59 9.79 4.52 -15.44
CA ALA A 59 8.95 5.42 -16.23
C ALA A 59 7.86 6.11 -15.38
N ASN A 60 7.47 5.51 -14.25
CA ASN A 60 6.42 6.02 -13.37
C ASN A 60 6.93 6.94 -12.25
N LYS A 61 8.25 7.10 -12.03
CA LYS A 61 8.82 7.90 -10.91
C LYS A 61 8.31 9.36 -10.81
N GLY A 62 7.89 9.94 -11.93
CA GLY A 62 7.36 11.31 -11.97
C GLY A 62 5.89 11.43 -11.57
N LYS A 63 5.15 10.32 -11.49
CA LYS A 63 3.72 10.32 -11.15
C LYS A 63 3.52 10.61 -9.66
N GLY A 64 2.39 11.22 -9.32
CA GLY A 64 1.99 11.38 -7.93
C GLY A 64 1.67 10.02 -7.29
N ASP A 65 1.69 9.98 -5.97
CA ASP A 65 1.22 8.87 -5.16
C ASP A 65 -0.06 9.26 -4.40
N ASP A 66 -0.66 8.29 -3.71
CA ASP A 66 -1.90 8.46 -2.94
C ASP A 66 -1.63 8.41 -1.43
N ASN A 67 -0.40 8.75 -0.99
CA ASN A 67 0.03 8.62 0.39
C ASN A 67 -0.87 9.43 1.34
N ASP A 68 -1.15 10.70 0.99
CA ASP A 68 -2.03 11.57 1.76
C ASP A 68 -3.47 11.04 1.82
N ALA A 69 -3.99 10.54 0.71
CA ALA A 69 -5.34 9.97 0.66
C ALA A 69 -5.46 8.71 1.53
N MET A 70 -4.41 7.89 1.60
CA MET A 70 -4.35 6.74 2.51
C MET A 70 -4.18 7.15 3.97
N ALA A 71 -3.39 8.18 4.26
CA ALA A 71 -3.25 8.74 5.60
C ALA A 71 -4.61 9.24 6.14
N ASP A 72 -5.38 9.93 5.31
CA ASP A 72 -6.73 10.39 5.65
C ASP A 72 -7.67 9.23 5.96
N ARG A 73 -7.63 8.15 5.18
CA ARG A 73 -8.43 6.94 5.42
C ARG A 73 -8.08 6.27 6.75
N VAL A 74 -6.79 6.13 7.04
CA VAL A 74 -6.31 5.54 8.30
C VAL A 74 -6.74 6.42 9.49
N ALA A 75 -6.59 7.74 9.37
CA ALA A 75 -7.01 8.68 10.40
C ALA A 75 -8.54 8.63 10.65
N ALA A 76 -9.34 8.59 9.58
CA ALA A 76 -10.78 8.47 9.66
C ALA A 76 -11.19 7.16 10.36
N PHE A 77 -10.61 6.03 9.95
CA PHE A 77 -10.87 4.73 10.57
C PHE A 77 -10.67 4.76 12.09
N PHE A 78 -9.53 5.28 12.56
CA PHE A 78 -9.28 5.34 14.00
C PHE A 78 -10.18 6.34 14.72
N LYS A 79 -10.51 7.49 14.11
CA LYS A 79 -11.43 8.48 14.69
C LYS A 79 -12.84 7.92 14.88
N GLU A 80 -13.33 7.17 13.89
CA GLU A 80 -14.66 6.55 13.91
C GLU A 80 -14.74 5.38 14.89
N ASN A 81 -13.63 4.67 15.11
CA ASN A 81 -13.56 3.51 16.02
C ASN A 81 -12.98 3.86 17.40
N ARG A 82 -12.97 5.15 17.81
CA ARG A 82 -12.45 5.62 19.12
C ARG A 82 -13.12 5.01 20.36
N HIS A 83 -14.30 4.43 20.20
CA HIS A 83 -15.09 3.82 21.28
C HIS A 83 -15.42 2.34 20.99
N GLY A 84 -14.63 1.68 20.14
CA GLY A 84 -14.80 0.26 19.79
C GLY A 84 -14.61 -0.72 20.95
#